data_AF-A0A1G3FJE8-F1
#
_entry.id   AF-A0A1G3FJE8-F1
#
_cell.length_a   1.000
_cell.length_b   1.000
_cell.length_c   1.000
_cell.angle_alpha   90.00
_cell.angle_beta   90.00
_cell.angle_gamma   90.00
#
_symmetry.space_group_name_H-M   'P 1'
#
loop_
_entity.id
_entity.type
_entity.pdbx_description
1 polymer ?
#
loop_
_entity_poly.entity_id
_entity_poly.type
_entity_poly.pdbx_seq_one_letter_code
_entity_poly.pdbx_strand_id
1 'polypeptide(L)' 'MATIKIKQIGSPIRRPADQTKILIGLGLGKMHRVVELEDT' A
#
# COMPACT_ATOMS: atom_id res chain seq x y z
N MET A 1 -11.57 -16.26 5.42
CA MET A 1 -10.76 -15.24 4.74
C MET A 1 -9.77 -14.71 5.77
N ALA A 2 -8.47 -14.69 5.44
CA ALA A 2 -7.46 -14.15 6.35
C ALA A 2 -7.40 -12.63 6.14
N THR A 3 -7.14 -11.87 7.20
CA THR A 3 -6.90 -10.43 7.09
C THR A 3 -5.39 -10.19 7.03
N ILE A 4 -4.93 -9.51 5.98
CA ILE A 4 -3.52 -9.16 5.78
C ILE A 4 -3.31 -7.72 6.23
N LYS A 5 -2.30 -7.53 7.08
CA LYS A 5 -1.86 -6.21 7.54
C LYS A 5 -0.67 -5.75 6.71
N ILE A 6 -0.86 -4.67 5.97
CA ILE A 6 0.15 -4.14 5.03
C ILE A 6 0.64 -2.80 5.55
N LYS A 7 1.98 -2.65 5.67
CA LYS A 7 2.63 -1.39 6.03
C LYS A 7 3.51 -0.90 4.88
N GLN A 8 3.33 0.36 4.49
CA GLN A 8 4.24 1.01 3.56
C GLN A 8 5.50 1.48 4.30
N ILE A 9 6.60 0.77 4.10
CA ILE A 9 7.92 1.10 4.69
C ILE A 9 8.79 2.00 3.81
N GLY A 10 8.53 2.03 2.50
CA GLY A 10 9.32 2.78 1.53
C GLY A 10 8.54 3.91 0.87
N SER A 11 9.24 4.98 0.52
CA SER A 11 8.62 6.14 -0.13
C SER A 11 8.15 5.77 -1.53
N PRO A 12 6.98 6.28 -1.98
CA PRO A 12 6.54 6.10 -3.36
C PRO A 12 7.34 6.99 -4.33
N ILE A 13 8.16 7.92 -3.84
CA ILE A 13 8.94 8.83 -4.67
C ILE A 13 9.88 8.05 -5.61
N ARG A 14 9.88 8.41 -6.90
CA ARG A 14 10.64 7.73 -7.96
C ARG A 14 10.23 6.28 -8.26
N ARG A 15 9.10 5.79 -7.72
CA ARG A 15 8.50 4.53 -8.18
C ARG A 15 7.80 4.74 -9.53
N PRO A 16 7.68 3.70 -10.38
CA PRO A 16 6.85 3.76 -11.58
C PRO A 16 5.44 4.26 -11.27
N ALA A 17 4.83 4.97 -12.23
CA ALA A 17 3.51 5.60 -12.04
C ALA A 17 2.44 4.58 -11.62
N ASP A 18 2.48 3.38 -12.21
CA ASP A 18 1.50 2.32 -11.94
C ASP A 18 1.62 1.79 -10.51
N GLN A 19 2.84 1.69 -9.98
CA GLN A 19 3.05 1.28 -8.60
C GLN A 19 2.52 2.32 -7.61
N THR A 20 2.64 3.61 -7.93
CA THR A 20 2.04 4.67 -7.10
C THR A 20 0.52 4.57 -7.10
N LYS A 21 -0.11 4.29 -8.27
CA LYS A 21 -1.56 4.06 -8.36
C LYS A 21 -2.01 2.85 -7.54
N ILE A 22 -1.25 1.75 -7.57
CA ILE A 22 -1.54 0.55 -6.77
C ILE A 22 -1.48 0.89 -5.28
N LEU A 23 -0.44 1.60 -4.82
CA LEU A 23 -0.34 2.01 -3.42
C LEU A 23 -1.56 2.83 -3.01
N ILE A 24 -1.97 3.81 -3.82
CA ILE A 24 -3.17 4.61 -3.56
C ILE A 24 -4.44 3.74 -3.52
N GLY A 25 -4.59 2.80 -4.46
CA GLY A 25 -5.73 1.88 -4.52
C GLY A 25 -5.83 0.96 -3.30
N LEU A 26 -4.69 0.56 -2.73
CA LEU A 26 -4.60 -0.20 -1.48
C LEU A 26 -4.78 0.68 -0.22
N GLY A 27 -5.11 1.97 -0.37
CA GLY A 27 -5.21 2.93 0.74
C GLY A 27 -3.87 3.41 1.30
N LEU A 28 -2.76 2.97 0.70
CA LEU A 28 -1.39 3.40 0.98
C LEU A 28 -1.07 4.70 0.20
N GLY A 29 0.15 5.23 0.33
CA GLY A 29 0.56 6.47 -0.33
C GLY A 29 1.26 7.47 0.60
N LYS A 30 1.27 7.20 1.91
CA LYS A 30 2.11 7.91 2.89
C LYS A 30 3.03 6.93 3.59
N MET A 31 4.24 7.40 3.92
CA MET A 31 5.21 6.63 4.70
C MET A 31 4.61 6.16 6.03
N HIS A 32 4.90 4.92 6.39
CA HIS A 32 4.45 4.26 7.63
C HIS A 32 2.93 4.10 7.79
N ARG A 33 2.14 4.35 6.74
CA ARG A 33 0.72 4.00 6.77
C ARG A 33 0.55 2.48 6.82
N VAL A 34 -0.41 2.04 7.62
CA VAL A 34 -0.79 0.65 7.80
C VAL A 34 -2.26 0.50 7.42
N VAL A 35 -2.58 -0.52 6.63
CA VAL A 35 -3.94 -0.87 6.21
C VAL A 35 -4.15 -2.36 6.45
N GLU A 36 -5.36 -2.73 6.84
CA GLU A 36 -5.80 -4.12 6.97
C GLU A 36 -6.79 -4.40 5.83
N LEU A 37 -6.52 -5.45 5.06
CA LEU A 37 -7.29 -5.86 3.88
C LEU A 37 -7.63 -7.34 4.00
N GLU A 38 -8.79 -7.74 3.48
CA GLU A 38 -9.14 -9.15 3.37
C GLU A 38 -8.36 -9.81 2.23
N ASP A 39 -7.86 -11.02 2.47
CA ASP A 39 -7.21 -11.87 1.48
C ASP A 39 -8.29 -12.50 0.57
N THR A 40 -8.34 -12.02 -0.68
CA THR A 40 -9.30 -12.41 -1.73
C THR A 40 -8.61 -13.07 -2.90
#